data_AF-X1G385-F1
#
_entry.id   AF-X1G385-F1
#
_cell.length_a   1.000
_cell.length_b   1.000
_cell.length_c   1.000
_cell.angle_alpha   90.00
_cell.angle_beta   90.00
_cell.angle_gamma   90.00
#
_symmetry.space_group_name_H-M   'P 1'
#
loop_
_entity.id
_entity.type
_entity.pdbx_description
1 polymer ?
#
loop_
_entity_poly.entity_id
_entity_poly.type
_entity_poly.pdbx_seq_one_letter_code
_entity_poly.pdbx_strand_id
1 'polypeptide(L)'
;VQYELVKQLGGKYRNICVVGDPDQSIYSWRFADLRNILSFEKDYPEAKLVLLEQNYRSTKKILEAASYLISANQQRKPKELWTDNEEGELTTVTETYTEHEEAQFVVNEVECLVSQGKASLGDCAVMY
;
A
#
# COMPACT_ATOMS: atom_id res chain seq x y z
N VAL A 1 -17.56 -2.84 -16.05
CA VAL A 1 -18.45 -3.99 -15.73
C VAL A 1 -18.68 -4.14 -14.23
N GLN A 2 -17.66 -4.37 -13.41
CA GLN A 2 -17.82 -4.54 -11.95
C GLN A 2 -18.49 -3.33 -11.26
N TYR A 3 -18.06 -2.11 -11.58
CA TYR A 3 -18.63 -0.89 -11.03
C TYR A 3 -20.14 -0.75 -11.31
N GLU A 4 -20.53 -0.94 -12.57
CA GLU A 4 -21.92 -0.85 -13.00
C GLU A 4 -22.80 -1.93 -12.35
N LEU A 5 -22.29 -3.14 -12.18
CA LEU A 5 -22.98 -4.21 -11.45
C LEU A 5 -23.27 -3.80 -10.00
N VAL A 6 -22.27 -3.27 -9.29
CA VAL A 6 -22.45 -2.79 -7.90
C VAL A 6 -23.46 -1.64 -7.85
N LYS A 7 -23.40 -0.71 -8.81
CA LYS A 7 -24.34 0.42 -8.92
C LYS A 7 -25.78 -0.06 -9.09
N GLN A 8 -26.00 -1.08 -9.92
CA GLN A 8 -27.34 -1.67 -10.09
C GLN A 8 -27.82 -2.43 -8.85
N LEU A 9 -26.94 -3.19 -8.19
CA LEU A 9 -27.28 -3.92 -6.96
C LEU A 9 -27.65 -3.00 -5.80
N GLY A 10 -26.93 -1.88 -5.64
CA GLY A 10 -27.22 -0.90 -4.59
C GLY A 10 -28.24 0.17 -4.96
N GLY A 11 -28.68 0.27 -6.22
CA GLY A 11 -29.48 1.40 -6.71
C GLY A 11 -30.81 1.63 -5.97
N LYS A 12 -31.45 0.58 -5.45
CA LYS A 12 -32.75 0.68 -4.76
C LYS A 12 -32.65 1.32 -3.36
N TYR A 13 -31.66 0.93 -2.58
CA TYR A 13 -31.52 1.34 -1.18
C TYR A 13 -30.32 2.27 -0.93
N ARG A 14 -29.41 2.37 -1.89
CA ARG A 14 -28.18 3.17 -1.87
C ARG A 14 -27.29 2.92 -0.63
N ASN A 15 -27.45 1.75 -0.01
CA ASN A 15 -26.64 1.28 1.11
C ASN A 15 -25.38 0.58 0.60
N ILE A 16 -24.44 1.35 0.05
CA ILE A 16 -23.15 0.84 -0.43
C ILE A 16 -22.04 1.45 0.42
N CYS A 17 -21.14 0.58 0.89
CA CYS A 17 -19.87 0.96 1.47
C CYS A 17 -18.75 0.42 0.56
N VAL A 18 -17.90 1.31 0.05
CA VAL A 18 -16.70 0.94 -0.71
C VAL A 18 -15.46 1.35 0.08
N VAL A 19 -14.44 0.50 0.04
CA VAL A 19 -13.14 0.75 0.66
C VAL A 19 -12.09 0.58 -0.42
N GLY A 20 -11.12 1.48 -0.46
CA GLY A 20 -10.00 1.37 -1.38
C GLY A 20 -8.97 2.45 -1.16
N ASP A 21 -7.80 2.24 -1.73
CA ASP A 21 -6.70 3.18 -1.72
C ASP A 21 -6.29 3.49 -3.16
N PRO A 22 -6.50 4.72 -3.66
CA PRO A 22 -6.06 5.12 -4.99
C PRO A 22 -4.56 4.90 -5.22
N ASP A 23 -3.73 5.08 -4.19
CA ASP A 23 -2.27 4.97 -4.27
C ASP A 23 -1.80 3.50 -4.38
N GLN A 24 -2.68 2.52 -4.15
CA GLN A 24 -2.39 1.08 -4.24
C GLN A 24 -3.00 0.41 -5.48
N SER A 25 -3.47 1.19 -6.45
CA SER A 25 -4.09 0.65 -7.68
C SER A 25 -3.05 0.18 -8.69
N ILE A 26 -2.64 -1.10 -8.62
CA ILE A 26 -1.62 -1.71 -9.49
C ILE A 26 -2.15 -2.54 -10.68
N TYR A 27 -3.48 -2.67 -10.83
CA TYR A 27 -4.11 -3.54 -11.83
C TYR A 27 -4.66 -2.79 -13.07
N SER A 28 -4.11 -1.63 -13.41
CA SER A 28 -4.57 -0.82 -14.56
C SER A 28 -4.55 -1.61 -15.88
N TRP A 29 -3.56 -2.51 -16.05
CA TRP A 29 -3.43 -3.41 -17.20
C TRP A 29 -4.57 -4.44 -17.32
N ARG A 30 -5.33 -4.69 -16.25
CA ARG A 30 -6.57 -5.49 -16.25
C ARG A 30 -7.82 -4.62 -16.33
N PHE A 31 -7.69 -3.38 -16.82
CA PHE A 31 -8.79 -2.41 -16.92
C PHE A 31 -9.36 -1.98 -15.57
N ALA A 32 -8.55 -2.03 -14.50
CA ALA A 32 -8.93 -1.38 -13.25
C ALA A 32 -8.92 0.14 -13.45
N ASP A 33 -10.07 0.77 -13.22
CA ASP A 33 -10.25 2.20 -13.43
C ASP A 33 -10.26 2.95 -12.09
N LEU A 34 -9.19 3.70 -11.83
CA LEU A 34 -9.04 4.57 -10.66
C LEU A 34 -10.18 5.58 -10.55
N ARG A 35 -10.81 5.95 -11.68
CA ARG A 35 -11.94 6.88 -11.69
C ARG A 35 -13.14 6.34 -10.94
N ASN A 36 -13.27 5.03 -10.75
CA ASN A 36 -14.38 4.43 -10.00
C ASN A 36 -14.40 4.90 -8.55
N ILE A 37 -13.23 4.96 -7.88
CA ILE A 37 -13.15 5.44 -6.49
C ILE A 37 -13.15 6.96 -6.43
N LEU A 38 -12.51 7.63 -7.39
CA LEU A 38 -12.47 9.10 -7.45
C LEU A 38 -13.82 9.73 -7.78
N SER A 39 -14.67 9.04 -8.55
CA SER A 39 -15.99 9.52 -8.97
C SER A 39 -17.11 9.04 -8.05
N PHE A 40 -16.81 8.25 -7.02
CA PHE A 40 -17.84 7.72 -6.12
C PHE A 40 -18.68 8.82 -5.49
N GLU A 41 -18.06 9.92 -5.05
CA GLU A 41 -18.75 11.11 -4.51
C GLU A 41 -19.59 11.85 -5.56
N LYS A 42 -19.30 11.68 -6.86
CA LYS A 42 -20.12 12.24 -7.95
C LYS A 42 -21.36 11.37 -8.20
N ASP A 43 -21.22 10.06 -8.13
CA ASP A 43 -22.31 9.10 -8.32
C ASP A 43 -23.24 8.98 -7.09
N TYR A 44 -22.67 9.17 -5.89
CA TYR A 44 -23.36 9.19 -4.60
C TYR A 44 -23.05 10.49 -3.84
N PRO A 45 -23.71 11.62 -4.18
CA PRO A 45 -23.47 12.91 -3.52
C PRO A 45 -23.75 12.91 -2.01
N GLU A 46 -24.58 11.99 -1.53
CA GLU A 46 -24.89 11.77 -0.12
C GLU A 46 -23.88 10.87 0.61
N ALA A 47 -22.86 10.36 -0.09
CA ALA A 47 -21.87 9.48 0.49
C ALA A 47 -21.07 10.19 1.59
N LYS A 48 -20.88 9.49 2.71
CA LYS A 48 -19.97 9.93 3.76
C LYS A 48 -18.56 9.46 3.43
N LEU A 49 -17.64 10.40 3.21
CA LEU A 49 -16.22 10.10 3.11
C LEU A 49 -15.61 9.91 4.51
N VAL A 50 -14.89 8.81 4.70
CA VAL A 50 -14.08 8.55 5.90
C VAL A 50 -12.67 8.22 5.45
N LEU A 51 -11.70 9.02 5.90
CA LEU A 51 -10.28 8.79 5.63
C LEU A 51 -9.66 8.07 6.84
N LEU A 52 -8.96 6.97 6.57
CA LEU A 52 -8.20 6.23 7.59
C LEU A 52 -6.72 6.53 7.39
N GLU A 53 -6.24 7.50 8.16
CA GLU A 53 -4.90 8.08 8.00
C GLU A 53 -3.86 7.48 8.97
N GLN A 54 -4.31 6.84 10.05
CA GLN A 54 -3.42 6.16 10.98
C GLN A 54 -3.02 4.78 10.46
N ASN A 55 -1.71 4.58 10.25
CA ASN A 55 -1.10 3.31 9.90
C ASN A 55 -0.68 2.57 11.18
N TYR A 56 -1.18 1.35 11.34
CA TYR A 56 -0.86 0.49 12.50
C TYR A 56 0.14 -0.63 12.17
N ARG A 57 0.64 -0.70 10.92
CA ARG A 57 1.49 -1.79 10.42
C ARG A 57 2.97 -1.44 10.45
N SER A 58 3.32 -0.27 9.93
CA SER A 58 4.71 0.10 9.63
C SER A 58 5.30 1.02 10.70
N THR A 59 6.62 1.04 10.82
CA THR A 59 7.36 2.01 11.63
C THR A 59 7.36 3.39 10.96
N LYS A 60 7.75 4.43 11.70
CA LYS A 60 7.77 5.80 11.17
C LYS A 60 8.69 5.94 9.96
N LYS A 61 9.90 5.38 10.00
CA LYS A 61 10.85 5.43 8.87
C LYS A 61 10.35 4.75 7.61
N ILE A 62 9.70 3.58 7.74
CA ILE A 62 9.09 2.89 6.59
C ILE A 62 7.97 3.77 6.00
N LEU A 63 7.14 4.34 6.86
CA LEU A 63 6.01 5.18 6.44
C LEU A 63 6.48 6.48 5.77
N GLU A 64 7.56 7.09 6.28
CA GLU A 64 8.18 8.28 5.71
C GLU A 64 8.73 8.01 4.31
N ALA A 65 9.49 6.92 4.14
CA ALA A 65 10.02 6.52 2.83
C ALA A 65 8.91 6.30 1.80
N ALA A 66 7.83 5.60 2.19
CA ALA A 66 6.67 5.38 1.34
C ALA A 66 5.95 6.70 0.99
N SER A 67 5.79 7.59 1.98
CA SER A 67 5.14 8.90 1.80
C SER A 67 5.93 9.82 0.87
N TYR A 68 7.26 9.79 0.96
CA TYR A 68 8.13 10.53 0.06
C TYR A 68 8.01 10.00 -1.38
N LEU A 69 8.07 8.67 -1.57
CA LEU A 69 7.94 8.05 -2.88
C LEU A 69 6.60 8.39 -3.57
N ILE A 70 5.48 8.29 -2.86
CA ILE A 70 4.16 8.55 -3.44
C ILE A 70 3.91 10.04 -3.73
N SER A 71 4.65 10.95 -3.07
CA SER A 71 4.50 12.39 -3.26
C SER A 71 4.79 12.86 -4.70
N ALA A 72 5.56 12.08 -5.46
CA ALA A 72 5.87 12.36 -6.86
C ALA A 72 4.68 12.14 -7.81
N ASN A 73 3.63 11.43 -7.39
CA ASN A 73 2.47 11.15 -8.24
C ASN A 73 1.54 12.37 -8.37
N GLN A 74 1.20 12.74 -9.61
CA GLN A 74 0.40 13.94 -9.90
C GLN A 74 -1.11 13.75 -9.73
N GLN A 75 -1.64 12.54 -9.97
CA GLN A 75 -3.08 12.25 -9.92
C GLN A 75 -3.44 11.48 -8.64
N ARG A 76 -3.44 12.18 -7.50
CA ARG A 76 -3.79 11.61 -6.19
C ARG A 76 -4.83 12.45 -5.46
N LYS A 77 -5.61 11.79 -4.59
CA LYS A 77 -6.32 12.50 -3.53
C LYS A 77 -5.33 12.79 -2.40
N PRO A 78 -5.26 14.02 -1.89
CA PRO A 78 -4.42 14.31 -0.74
C PRO A 78 -4.92 13.53 0.46
N LYS A 79 -3.98 12.83 1.10
CA LYS A 79 -4.13 12.16 2.39
C LYS A 79 -2.77 12.12 3.04
N GLU A 80 -2.73 12.19 4.36
CA GLU A 80 -1.48 12.13 5.12
C GLU A 80 -1.52 10.87 5.99
N LEU A 81 -0.61 9.93 5.72
CA LEU A 81 -0.48 8.75 6.58
C LEU A 81 0.46 9.05 7.74
N TRP A 82 0.08 8.68 8.95
CA TRP A 82 0.90 8.81 10.15
C TRP A 82 0.83 7.56 11.02
N THR A 83 1.76 7.37 11.96
CA THR A 83 1.77 6.21 12.86
C THR A 83 2.24 6.56 14.27
N ASP A 84 1.64 5.91 15.27
CA ASP A 84 2.07 5.93 16.68
C ASP A 84 3.11 4.84 16.99
N ASN A 85 3.49 4.04 15.99
CA ASN A 85 4.53 3.03 16.15
C ASN A 85 5.90 3.67 16.42
N GLU A 86 6.85 2.83 16.81
CA GLU A 86 8.23 3.25 17.00
C GLU A 86 8.88 3.81 15.73
N GLU A 87 10.01 4.49 15.92
CA GLU A 87 10.77 5.10 14.83
C GLU A 87 11.22 4.05 13.79
N GLY A 88 11.68 2.89 14.28
CA GLY A 88 12.17 1.78 13.48
C GLY A 88 13.61 1.95 12.99
N GLU A 89 14.06 0.96 12.21
CA GLU A 89 15.35 0.96 11.53
C GLU A 89 15.29 1.72 10.19
N LEU A 90 16.44 2.18 9.69
CA LEU A 90 16.51 2.83 8.37
C LEU A 90 16.36 1.78 7.26
N THR A 91 15.66 2.15 6.19
CA THR A 91 15.62 1.33 4.98
C THR A 91 17.01 1.32 4.32
N THR A 92 17.58 0.13 4.15
CA THR A 92 18.89 -0.05 3.50
C THR A 92 18.70 -0.32 2.01
N VAL A 93 19.58 0.27 1.18
CA VAL A 93 19.71 -0.03 -0.24
C VAL A 93 21.12 -0.55 -0.48
N THR A 94 21.23 -1.71 -1.10
CA THR A 94 22.51 -2.37 -1.40
C THR A 94 22.60 -2.59 -2.91
N GLU A 95 23.73 -2.23 -3.50
CA GLU A 95 24.07 -2.52 -4.89
C GLU A 95 24.98 -3.76 -4.95
N THR A 96 24.69 -4.67 -5.87
CA THR A 96 25.49 -5.87 -6.14
C THR A 96 25.89 -5.92 -7.62
N TYR A 97 26.93 -6.67 -7.97
CA TYR A 97 27.42 -6.71 -9.35
C TYR A 97 26.71 -7.77 -10.21
N THR A 98 26.09 -8.77 -9.58
CA THR A 98 25.37 -9.86 -10.25
C THR A 98 24.10 -10.26 -9.50
N GLU A 99 23.19 -10.93 -10.19
CA GLU A 99 22.00 -11.54 -9.63
C GLU A 99 22.32 -12.63 -8.60
N HIS A 100 23.44 -13.34 -8.79
CA HIS A 100 23.91 -14.35 -7.85
C HIS A 100 24.41 -13.72 -6.55
N GLU A 101 25.10 -12.57 -6.63
CA GLU A 101 25.51 -11.80 -5.46
C GLU A 101 24.32 -11.21 -4.71
N GLU A 102 23.30 -10.70 -5.43
CA GLU A 102 22.05 -10.21 -4.82
C GLU A 102 21.36 -11.34 -4.03
N ALA A 103 21.18 -12.51 -4.65
CA ALA A 103 20.56 -13.65 -4.01
C ALA A 103 21.34 -14.10 -2.75
N GLN A 104 22.67 -14.16 -2.83
CA GLN A 104 23.50 -14.52 -1.69
C GLN A 104 23.46 -13.48 -0.57
N PHE A 105 23.42 -12.19 -0.92
CA PHE A 105 23.25 -11.10 0.04
C PHE A 105 21.95 -11.25 0.83
N VAL A 106 20.82 -11.46 0.14
CA VAL A 106 19.51 -11.65 0.78
C VAL A 106 19.50 -12.86 1.71
N VAL A 107 20.07 -14.00 1.29
CA VAL A 107 20.17 -15.20 2.14
C VAL A 107 20.99 -14.92 3.39
N ASN A 108 22.16 -14.29 3.24
CA ASN A 108 23.04 -13.96 4.36
C ASN A 108 22.36 -13.02 5.38
N GLU A 109 21.58 -12.05 4.91
CA GLU A 109 20.86 -11.14 5.82
C GLU A 109 19.74 -11.85 6.58
N VAL A 110 18.99 -12.74 5.92
CA VAL A 110 17.98 -13.56 6.60
C VAL A 110 18.63 -14.45 7.66
N GLU A 111 19.74 -15.11 7.34
CA GLU A 111 20.50 -15.94 8.30
C GLU A 111 21.05 -15.10 9.48
N CYS A 112 21.53 -13.89 9.19
CA CYS A 112 21.99 -12.95 10.20
C CYS A 112 20.86 -12.56 11.17
N LEU A 113 19.69 -12.18 10.66
CA LEU A 113 18.52 -11.83 11.47
C LEU A 113 18.02 -13.00 12.32
N VAL A 114 17.98 -14.21 11.75
CA VAL A 114 17.54 -15.42 12.47
C VAL A 114 18.54 -15.82 13.54
N SER A 115 19.84 -15.80 13.24
CA SER A 115 20.89 -16.15 14.22
C SER A 115 20.97 -15.16 15.39
N GLN A 116 20.62 -13.88 15.15
CA GLN A 116 20.48 -12.87 16.20
C GLN A 116 19.16 -12.96 16.98
N GLY A 117 18.25 -13.85 16.58
CA GLY A 117 16.92 -13.98 17.19
C GLY A 117 16.00 -12.78 16.95
N LYS A 118 16.29 -11.95 15.93
CA LYS A 118 15.49 -10.77 15.56
C LYS A 118 14.27 -11.11 14.71
N ALA A 119 14.33 -12.22 13.96
CA ALA A 119 13.25 -12.70 13.11
C ALA A 119 13.25 -14.23 13.04
N SER A 120 12.10 -14.81 12.69
CA SER A 120 12.00 -16.20 12.23
C SER A 120 11.92 -16.24 10.70
N LEU A 121 12.16 -17.42 10.09
CA LEU A 121 12.05 -17.58 8.64
C LEU A 121 10.66 -17.20 8.10
N GLY A 122 9.60 -17.36 8.89
CA GLY A 122 8.24 -17.00 8.50
C GLY A 122 7.95 -15.49 8.52
N ASP A 123 8.83 -14.71 9.16
CA ASP A 123 8.70 -13.24 9.25
C ASP A 123 9.37 -12.54 8.06
N CYS A 124 10.16 -13.26 7.25
CA CYS A 124 10.87 -12.72 6.10
C CYS A 124 10.10 -12.96 4.80
N ALA A 125 10.01 -11.94 3.95
CA ALA A 125 9.41 -12.02 2.62
C ALA A 125 10.31 -11.36 1.57
N VAL A 126 10.44 -11.99 0.40
CA VAL A 126 11.17 -11.47 -0.77
C VAL A 126 10.16 -11.14 -1.87
N MET A 127 10.20 -9.91 -2.39
CA MET A 127 9.28 -9.42 -3.44
C MET A 127 10.09 -9.06 -4.70
N TYR A 128 9.56 -9.38 -5.89
CA TYR A 128 10.17 -9.15 -7.20
C TYR A 128 9.11 -8.85 -8.26
#